data_AF-A3VX15-F1
#
_entry.id   AF-A3VX15-F1
#
_cell.length_a   1.000
_cell.length_b   1.000
_cell.length_c   1.000
_cell.angle_alpha   90.00
_cell.angle_beta   90.00
_cell.angle_gamma   90.00
#
_symmetry.space_group_name_H-M   'P 1'
#
loop_
_entity.id
_entity.type
_entity.pdbx_description
1 polymer ?
#
loop_
_entity_poly.entity_id
_entity_poly.type
_entity_poly.pdbx_seq_one_letter_code
_entity_poly.pdbx_strand_id
1 'polypeptide(L)' 'MGGGGLIFMLIFAVLIVIPFWKLLPKFGIPNWVSLVAIIPLGALVLLWIMAFRDQFDGGRG' A
#
# COMPACT_ATOMS: atom_id res chain seq x y z
N MET A 1 29.56 -13.12 -3.92
CA MET A 1 28.62 -12.26 -4.68
C MET A 1 27.21 -12.58 -4.17
N GLY A 2 26.59 -11.69 -3.38
CA GLY A 2 25.30 -12.00 -2.73
C GLY A 2 24.62 -10.82 -2.01
N GLY A 3 25.35 -9.75 -1.72
CA GLY A 3 24.77 -8.56 -1.06
C GLY A 3 23.90 -7.67 -1.96
N GLY A 4 24.16 -7.67 -3.28
CA GLY A 4 23.41 -6.81 -4.21
C GLY A 4 21.92 -7.15 -4.30
N GLY A 5 21.57 -8.44 -4.23
CA GLY A 5 20.17 -8.89 -4.30
C GLY A 5 19.33 -8.44 -3.09
N LEU A 6 19.90 -8.50 -1.89
CA LEU A 6 19.21 -8.06 -0.66
C LEU A 6 18.99 -6.54 -0.64
N ILE A 7 20.01 -5.77 -1.05
CA ILE A 7 19.89 -4.31 -1.14
C ILE A 7 18.80 -3.93 -2.17
N PHE A 8 18.80 -4.58 -3.34
CA PHE A 8 17.79 -4.34 -4.36
C PHE A 8 16.38 -4.70 -3.89
N MET A 9 16.22 -5.81 -3.16
CA MET A 9 14.94 -6.23 -2.57
C MET A 9 14.40 -5.19 -1.57
N LEU A 10 15.28 -4.64 -0.71
CA LEU A 10 14.89 -3.60 0.25
C LEU A 10 14.48 -2.31 -0.47
N ILE A 11 15.22 -1.89 -1.49
CA ILE A 11 14.86 -0.73 -2.32
C ILE A 11 13.47 -0.93 -2.93
N PHE A 12 13.23 -2.11 -3.52
CA PHE A 12 11.93 -2.43 -4.12
C PHE A 12 10.78 -2.44 -3.10
N ALA A 13 11.01 -3.05 -1.93
CA ALA A 13 10.03 -3.05 -0.85
C ALA A 13 9.67 -1.62 -0.41
N VAL A 14 10.67 -0.74 -0.27
CA VAL A 14 10.47 0.66 0.08
C VAL A 14 9.71 1.41 -1.01
N LEU A 15 10.05 1.20 -2.29
CA LEU A 15 9.35 1.81 -3.42
C LEU A 15 7.87 1.40 -3.49
N ILE A 16 7.53 0.19 -3.04
CA ILE A 16 6.14 -0.29 -2.96
C ILE A 16 5.44 0.26 -1.71
N VAL A 17 6.08 0.24 -0.54
CA VAL A 17 5.42 0.62 0.73
C VAL A 17 5.18 2.13 0.83
N ILE A 18 6.14 2.96 0.42
CA ILE A 18 6.04 4.43 0.51
C ILE A 18 4.76 5.01 -0.13
N PRO A 19 4.37 4.66 -1.38
CA PRO A 19 3.16 5.21 -1.97
C PRO A 19 1.91 4.82 -1.18
N PHE A 20 1.80 3.57 -0.72
CA PHE A 20 0.69 3.16 0.16
C PHE A 20 0.72 3.93 1.48
N TRP A 21 1.90 4.14 2.06
CA TRP A 21 2.04 4.90 3.30
C TRP A 21 1.54 6.35 3.16
N LYS A 22 1.68 6.97 1.99
CA LYS A 22 1.11 8.30 1.70
C LYS A 22 -0.37 8.27 1.28
N LEU A 23 -0.84 7.17 0.69
CA LEU A 23 -2.22 7.03 0.23
C LEU A 23 -3.16 6.70 1.40
N LEU A 24 -2.84 5.70 2.21
CA LEU A 24 -3.71 5.14 3.25
C LEU A 24 -4.30 6.19 4.21
N PRO A 25 -3.55 7.20 4.73
CA PRO A 25 -4.11 8.25 5.57
C PRO A 25 -5.20 9.10 4.91
N LYS A 26 -5.08 9.33 3.60
CA LYS A 26 -6.12 10.03 2.83
C LYS A 26 -7.42 9.22 2.81
N PHE A 27 -7.28 7.90 2.94
CA PHE A 27 -8.39 6.97 3.04
C PHE A 27 -8.83 6.68 4.49
N GLY A 28 -8.31 7.40 5.48
CA GLY A 28 -8.60 7.15 6.91
C GLY A 28 -8.01 5.84 7.44
N ILE A 29 -7.15 5.17 6.67
CA ILE A 29 -6.54 3.90 7.03
C ILE A 29 -5.20 4.18 7.74
N PRO A 30 -4.90 3.49 8.85
CA PRO A 30 -3.67 3.73 9.58
C PRO A 30 -2.43 3.32 8.78
N ASN A 31 -1.40 4.14 8.94
CA ASN A 31 -0.14 4.10 8.19
C ASN A 31 0.60 2.74 8.20
N TRP A 32 0.60 2.04 9.33
CA TRP A 32 1.29 0.76 9.49
C TRP A 32 0.72 -0.35 8.57
N VAL A 33 -0.53 -0.20 8.10
CA VAL A 33 -1.19 -1.13 7.20
C VAL A 33 -0.52 -1.15 5.81
N SER A 34 0.25 -0.11 5.46
CA SER A 34 1.03 -0.07 4.21
C SER A 34 2.03 -1.22 4.07
N LEU A 35 2.46 -1.84 5.17
CA LEU A 35 3.32 -3.02 5.15
C LEU A 35 2.66 -4.24 4.50
N VAL A 36 1.33 -4.33 4.54
CA VAL A 36 0.56 -5.41 3.87
C VAL A 36 0.73 -5.34 2.35
N ALA A 37 1.06 -4.17 1.80
CA ALA A 37 1.32 -3.99 0.37
C ALA A 37 2.62 -4.66 -0.12
N ILE A 38 3.51 -5.11 0.79
CA ILE A 38 4.68 -5.92 0.41
C ILE A 38 4.24 -7.24 -0.24
N ILE A 39 3.08 -7.76 0.17
CA ILE A 39 2.47 -8.95 -0.43
C ILE A 39 1.59 -8.47 -1.60
N PRO A 40 1.78 -8.98 -2.83
CA PRO A 40 1.01 -8.53 -4.00
C PRO A 40 -0.52 -8.58 -3.80
N LEU A 41 -1.02 -9.65 -3.16
CA LEU A 41 -2.45 -9.76 -2.83
C LEU A 41 -2.89 -8.74 -1.79
N GLY A 42 -2.04 -8.42 -0.80
CA GLY A 42 -2.30 -7.38 0.18
C GLY A 42 -2.39 -6.00 -0.46
N ALA A 43 -1.49 -5.69 -1.40
CA ALA A 43 -1.55 -4.47 -2.19
C ALA A 43 -2.86 -4.38 -3.01
N LEU A 44 -3.26 -5.47 -3.67
CA LEU A 44 -4.53 -5.53 -4.42
C LEU A 44 -5.75 -5.28 -3.53
N VAL A 45 -5.80 -5.90 -2.35
CA VAL A 45 -6.89 -5.70 -1.38
C VAL A 45 -6.92 -4.25 -0.89
N LEU A 46 -5.77 -3.66 -0.55
CA LEU A 46 -5.70 -2.26 -0.14
C LEU A 46 -6.15 -1.31 -1.24
N LEU A 47 -5.74 -1.56 -2.48
CA LEU A 47 -6.20 -0.80 -3.64
C LEU A 47 -7.71 -0.94 -3.83
N TRP A 48 -8.26 -2.15 -3.68
CA TRP A 48 -9.70 -2.39 -3.77
C TRP A 48 -10.46 -1.57 -2.72
N ILE A 49 -10.06 -1.66 -1.45
CA ILE A 49 -10.69 -0.89 -0.37
C ILE A 49 -10.64 0.61 -0.67
N MET A 50 -9.50 1.14 -1.11
CA MET A 50 -9.36 2.56 -1.45
C MET A 50 -10.19 2.96 -2.68
N ALA A 51 -10.25 2.12 -3.70
CA ALA A 51 -10.96 2.38 -4.96
C ALA A 51 -12.48 2.38 -4.79
N PHE A 52 -13.00 1.57 -3.87
CA PHE A 52 -14.43 1.45 -3.60
C PHE A 52 -14.88 2.20 -2.34
N ARG A 53 -13.98 2.93 -1.66
CA ARG A 53 -14.29 3.62 -0.40
C ARG A 53 -15.45 4.60 -0.53
N ASP A 54 -15.48 5.36 -1.61
CA ASP A 54 -16.54 6.33 -1.94
C ASP A 54 -17.93 5.68 -2.08
N GLN A 55 -17.99 4.42 -2.52
CA GLN A 55 -19.23 3.64 -2.61
C GLN A 55 -19.74 3.20 -1.23
N PHE A 56 -18.86 3.06 -0.23
CA PHE A 56 -19.21 2.69 1.14
C PHE A 56 -19.53 3.89 2.03
N ASP A 57 -18.90 5.06 1.80
CA ASP A 57 -19.08 6.27 2.63
C ASP A 57 -20.39 7.06 2.30
N GLY A 58 -21.22 6.57 1.39
CA GLY A 58 -22.55 7.12 1.12
C GLY A 58 -22.53 8.41 0.29
N GLY A 59 -22.34 8.26 -1.03
CA GLY A 59 -22.85 9.16 -2.07
C GLY A 59 -22.92 10.66 -1.76
N ARG A 60 -21.77 11.34 -1.76
CA ARG A 60 -21.73 12.79 -2.01
C ARG A 60 -20.80 13.06 -3.19
N GLY A 61 -21.35 12.84 -4.39
CA GLY A 61 -20.96 13.62 -5.56
C GLY A 61 -21.49 15.03 -5.45
#